data_AF-A0AAW2C745-F1
#
_entry.id   AF-A0AAW2C745-F1
#
_cell.length_a   1.000
_cell.length_b   1.000
_cell.length_c   1.000
_cell.angle_alpha   90.00
_cell.angle_beta   90.00
_cell.angle_gamma   90.00
#
_symmetry.space_group_name_H-M   'P 1'
#
loop_
_entity.id
_entity.type
_entity.pdbx_description
1 polymer ?
#
loop_
_entity_poly.entity_id
_entity_poly.type
_entity_poly.pdbx_seq_one_letter_code
_entity_poly.pdbx_strand_id
1 'polypeptide(L)'
;MHAVQLAKLGNAHVTATCGARNIDFVKSLGADEVLDYKTPDGAALKSPSDKKYDAVIHCAKDMPWSSFEPTFSADGKILDYAPGPGAMMTFAIKKLTYSKKQLLPVFLSAKGENLDYLVKLVKEGKLKTVIDSKHSLSKAEDAWAKSIDGHATGKIIVEP
;
A
#
# COMPACT_ATOMS: atom_id res chain seq x y z
N MET A 1 2.94 -2.65 -4.21
CA MET A 1 4.00 -3.50 -4.78
C MET A 1 5.15 -3.73 -3.79
N HIS A 2 5.97 -2.71 -3.46
CA HIS A 2 7.05 -2.88 -2.46
C HIS A 2 6.53 -3.35 -1.10
N ALA A 3 5.42 -2.79 -0.62
CA ALA A 3 4.77 -3.21 0.62
C ALA A 3 4.44 -4.72 0.65
N VAL A 4 3.88 -5.26 -0.44
CA VAL A 4 3.56 -6.70 -0.58
C VAL A 4 4.84 -7.53 -0.43
N GLN A 5 5.86 -7.22 -1.24
CA GLN A 5 7.12 -7.97 -1.23
C GLN A 5 7.82 -7.91 0.14
N LEU A 6 7.90 -6.73 0.76
CA LEU A 6 8.51 -6.55 2.07
C LEU A 6 7.74 -7.27 3.18
N ALA A 7 6.40 -7.26 3.15
CA ALA A 7 5.59 -8.01 4.09
C ALA A 7 5.80 -9.52 3.95
N LYS A 8 5.96 -10.03 2.72
CA LYS A 8 6.31 -11.44 2.48
C LYS A 8 7.70 -11.81 2.98
N LEU A 9 8.70 -10.94 2.80
CA LEU A 9 10.02 -11.13 3.42
C LEU A 9 9.95 -11.16 4.95
N GLY A 10 8.97 -10.49 5.54
CA GLY A 10 8.65 -10.56 6.97
C GLY A 10 7.80 -11.76 7.39
N ASN A 11 7.63 -12.77 6.52
CA ASN A 11 6.79 -13.96 6.74
C ASN A 11 5.33 -13.64 7.11
N ALA A 12 4.81 -12.50 6.68
CA ALA A 12 3.40 -12.17 6.88
C ALA A 12 2.51 -12.89 5.86
N HIS A 13 1.26 -13.11 6.27
CA HIS A 13 0.16 -13.39 5.34
C HIS A 13 -0.35 -12.07 4.76
N VAL A 14 -0.36 -11.94 3.44
CA VAL A 14 -0.64 -10.68 2.74
C VAL A 14 -1.92 -10.80 1.94
N THR A 15 -2.92 -10.01 2.36
CA THR A 15 -4.10 -9.71 1.56
C THR A 15 -3.90 -8.35 0.90
N ALA A 16 -4.10 -8.25 -0.41
CA ALA A 16 -3.93 -7.03 -1.19
C ALA A 16 -5.18 -6.70 -2.00
N THR A 17 -5.45 -5.41 -2.19
CA THR A 17 -6.49 -4.93 -3.11
C THR A 17 -5.86 -4.28 -4.34
N CYS A 18 -6.44 -4.53 -5.51
CA CYS A 18 -6.06 -3.86 -6.76
C CYS A 18 -7.24 -3.88 -7.74
N GLY A 19 -7.09 -3.26 -8.92
CA GLY A 19 -8.08 -3.44 -9.98
C GLY A 19 -7.92 -4.80 -10.66
N ALA A 20 -9.00 -5.34 -11.24
CA ALA A 20 -9.02 -6.65 -11.90
C ALA A 20 -7.79 -6.95 -12.79
N ARG A 21 -7.37 -5.99 -13.62
CA ARG A 21 -6.23 -6.14 -14.55
C ARG A 21 -4.89 -6.46 -13.88
N ASN A 22 -4.75 -6.16 -12.58
CA ASN A 22 -3.50 -6.31 -11.84
C ASN A 22 -3.53 -7.49 -10.86
N ILE A 23 -4.58 -8.31 -10.84
CA ILE A 23 -4.71 -9.42 -9.87
C ILE A 23 -3.53 -10.38 -9.98
N ASP A 24 -3.27 -10.92 -11.17
CA ASP A 24 -2.21 -11.90 -11.38
C ASP A 24 -0.83 -11.30 -11.15
N PHE A 25 -0.67 -10.03 -11.51
CA PHE A 25 0.55 -9.28 -11.20
C PHE A 25 0.78 -9.18 -9.69
N VAL A 26 -0.22 -8.77 -8.91
CA VAL A 26 -0.09 -8.65 -7.44
C VAL A 26 0.14 -10.02 -6.78
N LYS A 27 -0.49 -11.09 -7.28
CA LYS A 27 -0.19 -12.47 -6.87
C LYS A 27 1.28 -12.83 -7.14
N SER A 28 1.82 -12.47 -8.30
CA SER A 28 3.23 -12.73 -8.66
C SER A 28 4.24 -12.02 -7.74
N LEU A 29 3.82 -10.97 -7.02
CA LEU A 29 4.63 -10.29 -6.01
C LEU A 29 4.62 -11.01 -4.64
N GLY A 30 3.83 -12.07 -4.51
CA GLY A 30 3.75 -12.93 -3.33
C GLY A 30 2.53 -12.70 -2.44
N ALA A 31 1.55 -11.89 -2.84
CA ALA A 31 0.30 -11.78 -2.07
C ALA A 31 -0.43 -13.13 -2.01
N ASP A 32 -0.87 -13.53 -0.81
CA ASP A 32 -1.58 -14.79 -0.58
C ASP A 32 -3.04 -14.68 -1.04
N GLU A 33 -3.64 -13.51 -0.83
CA GLU A 33 -5.02 -13.20 -1.25
C GLU A 33 -5.05 -11.86 -2.00
N VAL A 34 -5.78 -11.81 -3.11
CA VAL A 34 -5.91 -10.59 -3.91
C VAL A 34 -7.39 -10.35 -4.23
N LEU A 35 -7.86 -9.16 -3.88
CA LEU A 35 -9.25 -8.73 -4.06
C LEU A 35 -9.32 -7.63 -5.12
N ASP A 36 -10.30 -7.73 -6.03
CA ASP A 36 -10.67 -6.60 -6.87
C ASP A 36 -11.46 -5.59 -6.02
N TYR A 37 -10.94 -4.38 -5.85
CA TYR A 37 -11.61 -3.35 -5.04
C TYR A 37 -12.99 -2.94 -5.60
N LYS A 38 -13.31 -3.29 -6.84
CA LYS A 38 -14.63 -3.04 -7.46
C LYS A 38 -15.69 -4.09 -7.08
N THR A 39 -15.28 -5.21 -6.49
CA THR A 39 -16.20 -6.25 -6.01
C THR A 39 -16.69 -5.94 -4.60
N PRO A 40 -17.84 -6.48 -4.16
CA PRO A 40 -18.35 -6.27 -2.81
C PRO A 40 -17.34 -6.65 -1.72
N ASP A 41 -16.67 -7.79 -1.85
CA ASP A 41 -15.67 -8.25 -0.88
C ASP A 41 -14.43 -7.34 -0.87
N GLY A 42 -13.97 -6.90 -2.04
CA GLY A 42 -12.83 -5.97 -2.13
C GLY A 42 -13.15 -4.58 -1.58
N ALA A 43 -14.36 -4.07 -1.82
CA ALA A 43 -14.83 -2.79 -1.26
C ALA A 43 -15.00 -2.86 0.27
N ALA A 44 -15.43 -4.01 0.79
CA ALA A 44 -15.55 -4.28 2.21
C ALA A 44 -14.21 -4.71 2.87
N LEU A 45 -13.12 -4.79 2.09
CA LEU A 45 -11.82 -5.28 2.53
C LEU A 45 -11.88 -6.65 3.21
N LYS A 46 -12.82 -7.51 2.79
CA LYS A 46 -13.08 -8.80 3.44
C LYS A 46 -12.14 -9.87 2.89
N SER A 47 -11.30 -10.44 3.76
CA SER A 47 -10.42 -11.57 3.42
C SER A 47 -11.27 -12.79 3.00
N PRO A 48 -10.94 -13.45 1.87
CA PRO A 48 -11.60 -14.69 1.46
C PRO A 48 -11.49 -15.82 2.49
N SER A 49 -10.41 -15.83 3.28
CA SER A 49 -10.21 -16.79 4.38
C SER A 49 -10.66 -16.25 5.74
N ASP A 50 -11.52 -15.22 5.76
CA ASP A 50 -12.05 -14.53 6.95
C ASP A 50 -10.97 -14.06 7.94
N LYS A 51 -9.75 -13.79 7.46
CA LYS A 51 -8.67 -13.29 8.30
C LYS A 51 -8.96 -11.87 8.77
N LYS A 52 -8.56 -11.60 10.01
CA LYS A 52 -8.50 -10.25 10.56
C LYS A 52 -7.09 -9.69 10.38
N TYR A 53 -6.99 -8.40 10.13
CA TYR A 53 -5.71 -7.74 9.88
C TYR A 53 -5.11 -7.19 11.17
N ASP A 54 -3.82 -7.46 11.40
CA ASP A 54 -3.06 -6.82 12.49
C ASP A 54 -2.50 -5.46 12.05
N ALA A 55 -2.18 -5.32 10.77
CA ALA A 55 -1.73 -4.09 10.17
C ALA A 55 -2.26 -3.95 8.74
N VAL A 56 -2.64 -2.73 8.36
CA VAL A 56 -3.02 -2.35 6.99
C VAL A 56 -2.08 -1.24 6.54
N ILE A 57 -1.38 -1.46 5.43
CA ILE A 57 -0.61 -0.43 4.74
C ILE A 57 -1.53 0.23 3.72
N HIS A 58 -2.12 1.38 4.09
CA HIS A 58 -3.09 2.08 3.26
C HIS A 58 -2.37 3.03 2.29
N CYS A 59 -2.48 2.72 1.00
CA CYS A 59 -1.92 3.50 -0.12
C CYS A 59 -2.97 3.95 -1.13
N ALA A 60 -4.25 3.67 -0.87
CA ALA A 60 -5.35 4.09 -1.75
C ALA A 60 -5.81 5.50 -1.37
N LYS A 61 -6.78 6.03 -2.13
CA LYS A 61 -7.43 7.30 -1.77
C LYS A 61 -8.18 7.17 -0.44
N ASP A 62 -8.40 8.32 0.20
CA ASP A 62 -9.11 8.47 1.47
C ASP A 62 -10.33 7.54 1.56
N MET A 63 -10.28 6.64 2.54
CA MET A 63 -11.36 5.72 2.89
C MET A 63 -11.71 5.93 4.38
N PRO A 64 -12.99 5.95 4.76
CA PRO A 64 -13.36 6.19 6.16
C PRO A 64 -12.90 5.03 7.06
N TRP A 65 -12.59 5.37 8.31
CA TRP A 65 -12.21 4.41 9.35
C TRP A 65 -13.20 3.23 9.49
N SER A 66 -14.49 3.49 9.32
CA SER A 66 -15.55 2.48 9.40
C SER A 66 -15.43 1.35 8.38
N SER A 67 -14.76 1.58 7.25
CA SER A 67 -14.46 0.53 6.27
C SER A 67 -13.42 -0.46 6.77
N PHE A 68 -12.49 -0.01 7.63
CA PHE A 68 -11.39 -0.83 8.11
C PHE A 68 -11.69 -1.51 9.45
N GLU A 69 -12.37 -0.81 10.37
CA GLU A 69 -12.59 -1.28 11.74
C GLU A 69 -13.16 -2.71 11.88
N PRO A 70 -14.12 -3.15 11.04
CA PRO A 70 -14.66 -4.51 11.09
C PRO A 70 -13.64 -5.58 10.68
N THR A 71 -12.60 -5.20 9.94
CA THR A 71 -11.59 -6.11 9.38
C THR A 71 -10.39 -6.33 10.31
N PHE A 72 -10.22 -5.50 11.34
CA PHE A 72 -9.09 -5.60 12.25
C PHE A 72 -9.20 -6.72 13.29
N SER A 73 -8.03 -7.21 13.69
CA SER A 73 -7.85 -7.95 14.94
C SER A 73 -8.06 -7.02 16.14
N ALA A 74 -7.92 -7.54 17.37
CA ALA A 74 -8.20 -6.77 18.59
C ALA A 74 -7.37 -5.47 18.70
N ASP A 75 -6.12 -5.50 18.21
CA ASP A 75 -5.15 -4.41 18.30
C ASP A 75 -4.69 -3.91 16.91
N GLY A 76 -5.54 -4.09 15.89
CA GLY A 76 -5.20 -3.81 14.50
C GLY A 76 -4.89 -2.33 14.22
N LYS A 77 -3.94 -2.09 13.31
CA LYS A 77 -3.44 -0.74 12.99
C LYS A 77 -3.51 -0.42 11.51
N ILE A 78 -3.89 0.80 11.17
CA ILE A 78 -3.69 1.38 9.83
C ILE A 78 -2.42 2.20 9.84
N LEU A 79 -1.55 1.98 8.86
CA LEU A 79 -0.48 2.87 8.47
C LEU A 79 -0.93 3.61 7.22
N ASP A 80 -1.31 4.87 7.37
CA ASP A 80 -1.86 5.70 6.29
C ASP A 80 -0.75 6.53 5.63
N TYR A 81 -0.45 6.25 4.36
CA TYR A 81 0.60 6.91 3.59
C TYR A 81 0.12 8.16 2.83
N ALA A 82 -1.19 8.45 2.82
CA ALA A 82 -1.74 9.65 2.22
C ALA A 82 -2.78 10.30 3.16
N PRO A 83 -2.41 10.63 4.41
CA PRO A 83 -3.38 11.02 5.43
C PRO A 83 -4.04 12.36 5.09
N GLY A 84 -5.34 12.33 4.82
CA GLY A 84 -6.18 13.52 4.73
C GLY A 84 -6.64 14.07 6.09
N PRO A 85 -7.40 15.18 6.12
CA PRO A 85 -7.92 15.78 7.36
C PRO A 85 -8.75 14.80 8.22
N GLY A 86 -9.53 13.93 7.59
CA GLY A 86 -10.33 12.90 8.29
C GLY A 86 -9.47 11.83 8.97
N ALA A 87 -8.36 11.43 8.35
CA ALA A 87 -7.38 10.52 8.93
C ALA A 87 -6.71 11.15 10.16
N MET A 88 -6.33 12.43 10.08
CA MET A 88 -5.74 13.16 11.21
C MET A 88 -6.70 13.30 12.40
N MET A 89 -7.97 13.63 12.14
CA MET A 89 -9.00 13.66 13.18
C MET A 89 -9.19 12.28 13.83
N THR A 90 -9.27 11.21 13.02
CA THR A 90 -9.38 9.83 13.51
C THR A 90 -8.20 9.45 14.40
N PHE A 91 -6.98 9.78 13.99
CA PHE A 91 -5.78 9.56 14.79
C PHE A 91 -5.87 10.24 16.16
N ALA A 92 -6.23 11.52 16.20
CA ALA A 92 -6.37 12.29 17.45
C ALA A 92 -7.42 11.67 18.39
N ILE A 93 -8.61 11.34 17.86
CA ILE A 93 -9.68 10.71 18.65
C ILE A 93 -9.23 9.34 19.19
N LYS A 94 -8.64 8.48 18.36
CA LYS A 94 -8.20 7.14 18.78
C LYS A 94 -7.09 7.19 19.84
N LYS A 95 -6.19 8.18 19.77
CA LYS A 95 -5.18 8.42 20.80
C LYS A 95 -5.79 8.92 22.10
N LEU A 96 -6.69 9.90 22.03
CA LEU A 96 -7.34 10.48 23.21
C LEU A 96 -8.22 9.46 23.95
N THR A 97 -8.87 8.56 23.21
CA THR A 97 -9.75 7.52 23.75
C THR A 97 -9.02 6.23 24.12
N TYR A 98 -7.69 6.18 24.01
CA TYR A 98 -6.87 4.99 24.27
C TYR A 98 -7.37 3.74 23.52
N SER A 99 -7.86 3.93 22.29
CA SER A 99 -8.37 2.83 21.49
C SER A 99 -7.25 1.86 21.14
N LYS A 100 -7.54 0.56 21.29
CA LYS A 100 -6.65 -0.55 20.91
C LYS A 100 -6.41 -0.60 19.40
N LYS A 101 -7.46 -0.35 18.61
CA LYS A 101 -7.38 -0.22 17.15
C LYS A 101 -6.95 1.21 16.81
N GLN A 102 -5.89 1.38 16.02
CA GLN A 102 -5.34 2.71 15.74
C GLN A 102 -5.23 3.01 14.25
N LEU A 103 -5.45 4.27 13.89
CA LEU A 103 -4.98 4.83 12.62
C LEU A 103 -3.72 5.61 12.91
N LEU A 104 -2.64 5.37 12.15
CA LEU A 104 -1.35 6.02 12.30
C LEU A 104 -0.99 6.72 10.98
N PRO A 105 -0.98 8.07 10.94
CA PRO A 105 -0.49 8.79 9.77
C PRO A 105 1.02 8.56 9.63
N VAL A 106 1.46 8.22 8.42
CA VAL A 106 2.87 7.95 8.11
C VAL A 106 3.47 9.14 7.37
N PHE A 107 4.42 9.80 8.02
CA PHE A 107 5.28 10.79 7.40
C PHE A 107 6.66 10.18 7.16
N LEU A 108 7.09 10.16 5.91
CA LEU A 108 8.36 9.55 5.54
C LEU A 108 9.54 10.37 6.09
N SER A 109 10.35 9.75 6.93
CA SER A 109 11.70 10.23 7.27
C SER A 109 12.71 9.41 6.48
N ALA A 110 13.31 10.03 5.47
CA ALA A 110 14.31 9.37 4.63
C ALA A 110 15.65 9.29 5.39
N LYS A 111 16.21 8.07 5.49
CA LYS A 111 17.51 7.79 6.10
C LYS A 111 18.36 7.00 5.11
N GLY A 112 19.65 7.33 4.98
CA GLY A 112 20.58 6.67 4.07
C GLY A 112 20.64 5.16 4.29
N GLU A 113 20.75 4.73 5.56
CA GLU A 113 20.79 3.31 5.95
C GLU A 113 19.58 2.50 5.45
N ASN A 114 18.37 3.10 5.49
CA ASN A 114 17.16 2.45 4.99
C ASN A 114 17.19 2.32 3.47
N LEU A 115 17.71 3.33 2.76
CA LEU A 115 17.86 3.28 1.31
C LEU A 115 18.89 2.22 0.91
N ASP A 116 20.03 2.16 1.59
CA ASP A 116 21.08 1.16 1.36
C ASP A 116 20.55 -0.25 1.56
N TYR A 117 19.73 -0.46 2.59
CA TYR A 117 19.07 -1.74 2.83
C TYR A 117 18.13 -2.13 1.68
N LEU A 118 17.30 -1.20 1.20
CA LEU A 118 16.42 -1.46 0.06
C LEU A 118 17.20 -1.76 -1.24
N VAL A 119 18.28 -1.01 -1.51
CA VAL A 119 19.16 -1.25 -2.65
C VAL A 119 19.80 -2.64 -2.57
N LYS A 120 20.24 -3.05 -1.38
CA LYS A 120 20.77 -4.40 -1.14
C LYS A 120 19.73 -5.48 -1.44
N LEU A 121 18.49 -5.31 -0.99
CA LEU A 121 17.41 -6.27 -1.30
C LEU A 121 17.13 -6.36 -2.80
N VAL A 122 17.22 -5.24 -3.53
CA VAL A 122 17.10 -5.24 -5.00
C VAL A 122 18.26 -5.99 -5.63
N LYS A 123 19.50 -5.73 -5.19
CA LYS A 123 20.71 -6.42 -5.68
C LYS A 123 20.64 -7.93 -5.44
N GLU A 124 20.09 -8.36 -4.30
CA GLU A 124 19.89 -9.77 -3.95
C GLU A 124 18.69 -10.42 -4.65
N GLY A 125 17.93 -9.67 -5.46
CA GLY A 125 16.73 -10.17 -6.14
C GLY A 125 15.54 -10.43 -5.21
N LYS A 126 15.65 -10.08 -3.92
CA LYS A 126 14.60 -10.22 -2.90
C LYS A 126 13.51 -9.17 -3.01
N LEU A 127 13.83 -8.02 -3.62
CA LEU A 127 12.89 -6.95 -3.89
C LEU A 127 12.97 -6.57 -5.37
N LYS A 128 11.85 -6.64 -6.09
CA LYS A 128 11.78 -6.28 -7.49
C LYS A 128 11.14 -4.90 -7.64
N THR A 129 11.85 -3.98 -8.29
CA THR A 129 11.30 -2.69 -8.73
C THR A 129 10.59 -2.90 -10.06
N VAL A 130 9.27 -2.71 -10.06
CA VAL A 130 8.47 -2.79 -11.29
C VAL A 130 8.38 -1.40 -11.89
N ILE A 131 8.84 -1.28 -13.14
CA ILE A 131 8.78 -0.04 -13.92
C ILE A 131 7.53 -0.11 -14.79
N ASP A 132 6.66 0.88 -14.64
CA ASP A 132 5.44 1.01 -15.44
C ASP A 132 5.76 1.56 -16.84
N SER A 133 6.59 2.60 -16.89
CA SER A 133 6.99 3.28 -18.12
C SER A 133 8.25 4.11 -17.92
N LYS A 134 8.94 4.37 -19.02
CA LYS A 134 10.11 5.24 -19.10
C LYS A 134 9.83 6.34 -20.12
N HIS A 135 10.19 7.57 -19.79
CA HIS A 135 10.00 8.76 -20.62
C HIS A 135 11.31 9.54 -20.65
N SER A 136 11.66 10.17 -21.76
CA SER A 136 12.78 11.11 -21.79
C SER A 136 12.42 12.40 -21.07
N LEU A 137 13.42 13.13 -20.57
CA LEU A 137 13.21 14.42 -19.91
C LEU A 137 12.52 15.43 -20.83
N SER A 138 12.79 15.37 -22.14
CA SER A 138 12.12 16.17 -23.17
C SER A 138 10.63 15.87 -23.35
N LYS A 139 10.11 14.80 -22.73
CA LYS A 139 8.71 14.38 -22.73
C LYS A 139 8.20 14.11 -21.31
N ALA A 140 8.76 14.81 -20.31
CA ALA A 140 8.39 14.60 -18.92
C ALA A 140 6.90 14.90 -18.64
N GLU A 141 6.25 15.70 -19.49
CA GLU A 141 4.81 15.96 -19.46
C GLU A 141 3.97 14.68 -19.67
N ASP A 142 4.44 13.73 -20.49
CA ASP A 142 3.74 12.44 -20.69
C ASP A 142 3.82 11.58 -19.42
N ALA A 143 4.98 11.56 -18.77
CA ALA A 143 5.17 10.92 -17.47
C ALA A 143 4.28 11.56 -16.39
N TRP A 144 4.16 12.89 -16.42
CA TRP A 144 3.34 13.65 -15.49
C TRP A 144 1.85 13.38 -15.69
N ALA A 145 1.37 13.40 -16.94
CA ALA A 145 -0.01 13.05 -17.28
C ALA A 145 -0.36 11.63 -16.81
N LYS A 146 0.54 10.68 -17.02
CA LYS A 146 0.36 9.30 -16.54
C LYS A 146 0.33 9.19 -15.01
N SER A 147 1.12 10.01 -14.31
CA SER A 147 1.11 10.08 -12.85
C SER A 147 -0.24 10.59 -12.33
N ILE A 148 -0.77 11.66 -12.94
CA ILE A 148 -2.08 12.24 -12.60
C ILE A 148 -3.22 11.25 -12.81
N ASP A 149 -3.18 10.49 -13.91
CA ASP A 149 -4.20 9.48 -14.23
C ASP A 149 -4.31 8.39 -13.14
N GLY A 150 -3.23 8.14 -12.37
CA GLY A 150 -3.27 7.28 -11.19
C GLY A 150 -3.39 5.79 -11.49
N HIS A 151 -3.20 5.38 -12.75
CA HIS A 151 -3.34 4.01 -13.23
C HIS A 151 -1.99 3.32 -13.50
N ALA A 152 -0.87 3.85 -12.99
CA ALA A 152 0.44 3.24 -13.16
C ALA A 152 0.53 1.87 -12.45
N THR A 153 1.12 0.88 -13.12
CA THR A 153 1.44 -0.44 -12.53
C THR A 153 2.94 -0.55 -12.35
N GLY A 154 3.46 0.12 -11.33
CA GLY A 154 4.90 0.26 -11.17
C GLY A 154 5.30 1.64 -10.68
N LYS A 155 6.54 1.98 -11.00
CA LYS A 155 7.08 3.33 -10.95
C LYS A 155 7.18 3.88 -12.38
N ILE A 156 6.73 5.12 -12.56
CA ILE A 156 6.98 5.90 -13.77
C ILE A 156 8.39 6.49 -13.62
N ILE A 157 9.21 6.37 -14.65
CA ILE A 157 10.61 6.83 -14.66
C ILE A 157 10.78 7.89 -15.74
N VAL A 158 11.51 8.96 -15.42
CA VAL A 158 12.00 9.94 -16.38
C VAL A 158 13.51 9.79 -16.47
N GLU A 159 14.03 9.63 -17.68
CA GLU A 159 15.45 9.47 -17.98
C GLU A 159 15.98 10.77 -18.65
N PRO A 160 17.21 11.20 -18.32
CA PRO A 160 17.79 12.45 -18.82
C PRO A 160 17.96 12.48 -20.35
#